data_AF-A0A7W1UKF0-F1
#
_entry.id   AF-A0A7W1UKF0-F1
#
_cell.length_a   1.000
_cell.length_b   1.000
_cell.length_c   1.000
_cell.angle_alpha   90.00
_cell.angle_beta   90.00
_cell.angle_gamma   90.00
#
_symmetry.space_group_name_H-M   'P 1'
#
loop_
_entity.id
_entity.type
_entity.pdbx_description
1 polymer ?
#
loop_
_entity_poly.entity_id
_entity_poly.type
_entity_poly.pdbx_seq_one_letter_code
_entity_poly.pdbx_strand_id
1 'polypeptide(L)'
;MASMHLHAARLAAHALRWDGLEGELRIARLRAVGAVALAVCFLAGYINPEWAGLRDYPPAAALLFILWSGAALAFWAALRRGWYRPWLWLAVPLADALVLAGIFALIWRYLDFWGGSIPRGTVVTTAMLCVPLALSGVLRPTRRGAILSAGLALGVLGFVASVARLHPVYIGAALATVALAAGLAMEIASAARQVPRQAGTPRHDA
;
A
#
# COMPACT_ATOMS: atom_id res chain seq x y z
N MET A 1 -15.22 -19.98 40.94
CA MET A 1 -15.76 -18.87 40.12
C MET A 1 -14.67 -17.93 39.60
N ALA A 2 -13.75 -17.39 40.42
CA ALA A 2 -12.68 -16.50 39.95
C ALA A 2 -11.75 -17.10 38.86
N SER A 3 -11.47 -18.40 38.90
CA SER A 3 -10.66 -19.10 37.90
C SER A 3 -11.30 -19.16 36.51
N MET A 4 -12.64 -19.23 36.43
CA MET A 4 -13.39 -19.24 35.18
C MET A 4 -13.34 -17.87 34.48
N HIS A 5 -13.45 -16.77 35.24
CA HIS A 5 -13.33 -15.42 34.69
C HIS A 5 -11.93 -15.13 34.14
N LEU A 6 -10.88 -15.60 34.82
CA LEU A 6 -9.50 -15.49 34.35
C LEU A 6 -9.26 -16.29 33.05
N HIS A 7 -9.85 -17.47 32.92
CA HIS A 7 -9.76 -18.27 31.70
C HIS A 7 -10.49 -17.62 30.52
N ALA A 8 -11.73 -17.13 30.75
CA ALA A 8 -12.51 -16.42 29.76
C ALA A 8 -11.80 -15.14 29.27
N ALA A 9 -11.22 -14.36 30.19
CA ALA A 9 -10.47 -13.14 29.86
C ALA A 9 -9.21 -13.46 29.01
N ARG A 10 -8.48 -14.55 29.32
CA ARG A 10 -7.33 -14.98 28.53
C ARG A 10 -7.72 -15.46 27.13
N LEU A 11 -8.82 -16.21 27.01
CA LEU A 11 -9.35 -16.66 25.72
C LEU A 11 -9.80 -15.48 24.87
N ALA A 12 -10.51 -14.51 25.45
CA ALA A 12 -10.92 -13.29 24.75
C ALA A 12 -9.71 -12.46 24.29
N ALA A 13 -8.68 -12.31 25.14
CA ALA A 13 -7.45 -11.61 24.78
C ALA A 13 -6.65 -12.33 23.70
N HIS A 14 -6.67 -13.68 23.67
CA HIS A 14 -6.06 -14.45 22.60
C HIS A 14 -6.83 -14.31 21.28
N ALA A 15 -8.16 -14.45 21.31
CA ALA A 15 -9.00 -14.29 20.11
C ALA A 15 -8.80 -12.91 19.46
N LEU A 16 -8.79 -11.84 20.25
CA LEU A 16 -8.51 -10.47 19.78
C LEU A 16 -7.13 -10.32 19.11
N ARG A 17 -6.11 -11.07 19.55
CA ARG A 17 -4.78 -11.06 18.90
C ARG A 17 -4.79 -11.79 17.56
N TRP A 18 -5.52 -12.91 17.47
CA TRP A 18 -5.60 -13.71 16.24
C TRP A 18 -6.35 -12.96 15.13
N ASP A 19 -7.44 -12.28 15.45
CA ASP A 19 -8.18 -11.45 14.49
C ASP A 19 -7.31 -10.30 13.93
N GLY A 20 -6.46 -9.71 14.79
CA GLY A 20 -5.48 -8.70 14.37
C GLY A 20 -4.42 -9.27 13.42
N LEU A 21 -3.92 -10.47 13.72
CA LEU A 21 -2.87 -11.13 12.94
C LEU A 21 -3.35 -11.52 11.54
N GLU A 22 -4.57 -12.05 11.40
CA GLU A 22 -5.14 -12.40 10.09
C GLU A 22 -5.35 -11.17 9.21
N GLY A 23 -5.81 -10.07 9.82
CA GLY A 23 -5.91 -8.77 9.14
C GLY A 23 -4.55 -8.36 8.58
N GLU A 24 -3.50 -8.37 9.41
CA GLU A 24 -2.16 -7.96 9.02
C GLU A 24 -1.50 -8.88 7.98
N LEU A 25 -1.76 -10.18 8.03
CA LEU A 25 -1.32 -11.12 7.00
C LEU A 25 -1.96 -10.82 5.65
N ARG A 26 -3.24 -10.40 5.62
CA ARG A 26 -3.88 -9.95 4.38
C ARG A 26 -3.24 -8.66 3.85
N ILE A 27 -2.89 -7.70 4.71
CA ILE A 27 -2.13 -6.49 4.33
C ILE A 27 -0.79 -6.87 3.71
N ALA A 28 -0.05 -7.76 4.38
CA ALA A 28 1.26 -8.15 3.94
C ALA A 28 1.22 -8.94 2.62
N ARG A 29 0.19 -9.77 2.41
CA ARG A 29 -0.05 -10.45 1.13
C ARG A 29 -0.34 -9.46 0.01
N LEU A 30 -1.21 -8.47 0.24
CA LEU A 30 -1.51 -7.46 -0.77
C LEU A 30 -0.31 -6.56 -1.07
N ARG A 31 0.54 -6.28 -0.07
CA ARG A 31 1.84 -5.64 -0.30
C ARG A 31 2.79 -6.50 -1.13
N ALA A 32 2.88 -7.80 -0.86
CA ALA A 32 3.69 -8.71 -1.67
C ALA A 32 3.18 -8.76 -3.12
N VAL A 33 1.87 -8.82 -3.34
CA VAL A 33 1.25 -8.76 -4.68
C VAL A 33 1.54 -7.42 -5.35
N GLY A 34 1.36 -6.30 -4.64
CA GLY A 34 1.67 -4.97 -5.15
C GLY A 34 3.15 -4.81 -5.50
N ALA A 35 4.04 -5.40 -4.70
CA ALA A 35 5.47 -5.42 -4.96
C ALA A 35 5.83 -6.25 -6.19
N VAL A 36 5.20 -7.41 -6.37
CA VAL A 36 5.35 -8.23 -7.58
C VAL A 36 4.80 -7.49 -8.82
N ALA A 37 3.63 -6.86 -8.72
CA ALA A 37 3.07 -6.09 -9.82
C ALA A 37 3.99 -4.92 -10.20
N LEU A 38 4.53 -4.20 -9.21
CA LEU A 38 5.53 -3.16 -9.43
C LEU A 38 6.82 -3.75 -10.04
N ALA A 39 7.28 -4.93 -9.60
CA ALA A 39 8.42 -5.62 -10.20
C ALA A 39 8.21 -5.89 -11.68
N VAL A 40 7.03 -6.39 -12.05
CA VAL A 40 6.67 -6.68 -13.43
C VAL A 40 6.61 -5.39 -14.25
N CYS A 41 6.00 -4.32 -13.74
CA CYS A 41 5.98 -3.03 -14.42
C CYS A 41 7.38 -2.44 -14.61
N PHE A 42 8.24 -2.53 -13.59
CA PHE A 42 9.60 -2.02 -13.64
C PHE A 42 10.46 -2.85 -14.59
N LEU A 43 10.34 -4.18 -14.55
CA LEU A 43 11.04 -5.09 -15.46
C LEU A 43 10.57 -4.89 -16.90
N ALA A 44 9.26 -4.73 -17.14
CA ALA A 44 8.72 -4.42 -18.45
C ALA A 44 9.24 -3.08 -18.98
N GLY A 45 9.29 -2.06 -18.12
CA GLY A 45 9.90 -0.77 -18.45
C GLY A 45 11.40 -0.84 -18.67
N TYR A 46 12.12 -1.71 -17.97
CA TYR A 46 13.55 -1.92 -18.18
C TYR A 46 13.84 -2.63 -19.50
N ILE A 47 13.02 -3.63 -19.86
CA ILE A 47 13.14 -4.37 -21.13
C ILE A 47 12.70 -3.51 -22.32
N ASN A 48 11.63 -2.72 -22.15
CA ASN A 48 11.05 -1.86 -23.18
C ASN A 48 10.91 -0.42 -22.65
N PRO A 49 12.03 0.33 -22.53
CA PRO A 49 12.02 1.67 -21.93
C PRO A 49 11.15 2.67 -22.72
N GLU A 50 11.00 2.44 -24.01
CA GLU A 50 10.12 3.18 -24.90
C GLU A 50 8.62 3.16 -24.49
N TRP A 51 8.14 2.12 -23.79
CA TRP A 51 6.76 2.10 -23.26
C TRP A 51 6.55 3.11 -22.15
N ALA A 52 7.59 3.40 -21.38
CA ALA A 52 7.60 4.45 -20.36
C ALA A 52 7.96 5.82 -20.94
N GLY A 53 8.26 5.89 -22.24
CA GLY A 53 8.82 7.05 -22.92
C GLY A 53 10.25 7.39 -22.48
N LEU A 54 10.96 6.40 -21.93
CA LEU A 54 12.34 6.53 -21.48
C LEU A 54 13.29 5.95 -22.53
N ARG A 55 14.50 6.50 -22.62
CA ARG A 55 15.57 5.92 -23.44
C ARG A 55 16.28 4.80 -22.67
N ASP A 56 16.55 5.04 -21.39
CA ASP A 56 17.13 4.10 -20.45
C ASP A 56 16.50 4.31 -19.06
N TYR A 57 16.45 3.24 -18.26
CA TYR A 57 16.02 3.32 -16.86
C TYR A 57 17.21 3.59 -15.93
N PRO A 58 17.11 4.54 -14.98
CA PRO A 58 18.21 4.82 -14.07
C PRO A 58 18.48 3.63 -13.14
N PRO A 59 19.72 3.12 -13.07
CA PRO A 59 20.05 1.93 -12.26
C PRO A 59 19.80 2.13 -10.76
N ALA A 60 19.89 3.38 -10.29
CA ALA A 60 19.55 3.73 -8.91
C ALA A 60 18.07 3.45 -8.57
N ALA A 61 17.15 3.61 -9.53
CA ALA A 61 15.74 3.28 -9.32
C ALA A 61 15.53 1.76 -9.22
N ALA A 62 16.27 0.98 -10.00
CA ALA A 62 16.25 -0.48 -9.91
C ALA A 62 16.75 -0.96 -8.54
N LEU A 63 17.85 -0.38 -8.03
CA LEU A 63 18.40 -0.71 -6.72
C LEU A 63 17.41 -0.39 -5.60
N LEU A 64 16.80 0.80 -5.65
CA LEU A 64 15.81 1.23 -4.65
C LEU A 64 14.59 0.32 -4.67
N PHE A 65 14.16 -0.13 -5.85
CA PHE A 65 13.09 -1.08 -6.02
C PHE A 65 13.42 -2.46 -5.44
N ILE A 66 14.62 -2.99 -5.69
CA ILE A 66 15.07 -4.28 -5.12
C ILE A 66 15.10 -4.20 -3.59
N LEU A 67 15.65 -3.13 -3.03
CA LEU A 67 15.69 -2.91 -1.59
C LEU A 67 14.30 -2.86 -0.98
N TRP A 68 13.37 -2.15 -1.61
CA TRP A 68 11.99 -2.05 -1.13
C TRP A 68 11.24 -3.38 -1.21
N SER A 69 11.38 -4.11 -2.32
CA SER A 69 10.76 -5.43 -2.48
C SER A 69 11.32 -6.44 -1.48
N GLY A 70 12.64 -6.41 -1.25
CA GLY A 70 13.31 -7.21 -0.23
C GLY A 70 12.80 -6.88 1.18
N ALA A 71 12.66 -5.59 1.50
CA ALA A 71 12.11 -5.13 2.77
C ALA A 71 10.65 -5.57 2.96
N ALA A 72 9.82 -5.49 1.91
CA ALA A 72 8.43 -5.93 1.95
C ALA A 72 8.31 -7.45 2.20
N LEU A 73 9.15 -8.26 1.53
CA LEU A 73 9.22 -9.71 1.74
C LEU A 73 9.73 -10.06 3.15
N ALA A 74 10.77 -9.38 3.62
CA ALA A 74 11.30 -9.55 4.97
C ALA A 74 10.25 -9.18 6.03
N PHE A 75 9.51 -8.10 5.82
CA PHE A 75 8.41 -7.69 6.68
C PHE A 75 7.29 -8.73 6.72
N TRP A 76 6.91 -9.27 5.56
CA TRP A 76 5.93 -10.37 5.49
C TRP A 76 6.43 -11.64 6.21
N ALA A 77 7.70 -12.00 6.05
CA ALA A 77 8.29 -13.14 6.76
C ALA A 77 8.35 -12.91 8.28
N ALA A 78 8.67 -11.70 8.72
CA ALA A 78 8.69 -11.31 10.12
C ALA A 78 7.28 -11.36 10.75
N LEU A 79 6.26 -10.89 10.02
CA LEU A 79 4.87 -11.02 10.43
C LEU A 79 4.44 -12.48 10.57
N ARG A 80 4.82 -13.35 9.64
CA ARG A 80 4.54 -14.80 9.73
C ARG A 80 5.19 -15.47 10.95
N ARG A 81 6.26 -14.89 11.49
CA ARG A 81 6.94 -15.36 12.72
C ARG A 81 6.40 -14.70 13.99
N GLY A 82 5.35 -13.88 13.91
CA GLY A 82 4.74 -13.20 15.05
C GLY A 82 5.59 -12.05 15.62
N TRP A 83 6.56 -11.52 14.86
CA TRP A 83 7.45 -10.44 15.31
C TRP A 83 6.81 -9.05 15.22
N TYR A 84 5.49 -8.97 15.30
CA TYR A 84 4.79 -7.71 15.13
C TYR A 84 5.06 -6.77 16.29
N ARG A 85 5.57 -5.57 15.98
CA ARG A 85 5.73 -4.47 16.93
C ARG A 85 4.73 -3.37 16.63
N PRO A 86 4.17 -2.71 17.66
CA PRO A 86 3.17 -1.67 17.47
C PRO A 86 3.64 -0.58 16.50
N TRP A 87 4.84 -0.02 16.65
CA TRP A 87 5.32 1.08 15.80
C TRP A 87 5.39 0.77 14.29
N LEU A 88 5.34 -0.51 13.88
CA LEU A 88 5.32 -0.91 12.47
C LEU A 88 4.06 -0.43 11.74
N TRP A 89 2.96 -0.16 12.47
CA TRP A 89 1.79 0.45 11.84
C TRP A 89 2.16 1.83 11.27
N LEU A 90 3.05 2.61 11.88
CA LEU A 90 3.44 3.92 11.37
C LEU A 90 4.62 3.87 10.39
N ALA A 91 5.62 3.04 10.69
CA ALA A 91 6.88 3.05 9.94
C ALA A 91 6.74 2.55 8.51
N VAL A 92 5.99 1.45 8.29
CA VAL A 92 5.91 0.85 6.96
C VAL A 92 5.22 1.76 5.92
N PRO A 93 4.06 2.40 6.17
CA PRO A 93 3.42 3.25 5.17
C PRO A 93 4.25 4.52 4.91
N LEU A 94 4.98 5.01 5.92
CA LEU A 94 5.92 6.12 5.74
C LEU A 94 7.09 5.71 4.83
N ALA A 95 7.69 4.53 5.08
CA ALA A 95 8.76 3.99 4.25
C ALA A 95 8.31 3.78 2.80
N ASP A 96 7.12 3.21 2.60
CA ASP A 96 6.52 3.03 1.28
C ASP A 96 6.36 4.36 0.54
N ALA A 97 5.86 5.40 1.22
CA ALA A 97 5.67 6.73 0.63
C ALA A 97 7.01 7.38 0.27
N LEU A 98 8.01 7.27 1.15
CA LEU A 98 9.36 7.79 0.91
C LEU A 98 10.06 7.07 -0.25
N VAL A 99 9.90 5.76 -0.36
CA VAL A 99 10.46 4.99 -1.49
C VAL A 99 9.80 5.44 -2.80
N LEU A 100 8.48 5.53 -2.87
CA LEU A 100 7.80 5.99 -4.09
C LEU A 100 8.23 7.41 -4.48
N ALA A 101 8.26 8.33 -3.53
CA ALA A 101 8.72 9.69 -3.75
C ALA A 101 10.19 9.72 -4.21
N GLY A 102 11.04 8.88 -3.62
CA GLY A 102 12.45 8.74 -3.98
C GLY A 102 12.66 8.16 -5.38
N ILE A 103 11.91 7.12 -5.77
CA ILE A 103 11.94 6.57 -7.13
C ILE A 103 11.56 7.67 -8.13
N PHE A 104 10.47 8.39 -7.89
CA PHE A 104 10.06 9.49 -8.76
C PHE A 104 11.11 10.59 -8.83
N ALA A 105 11.66 11.02 -7.70
CA ALA A 105 12.68 12.07 -7.65
C ALA A 105 13.96 11.66 -8.39
N LEU A 106 14.37 10.38 -8.31
CA LEU A 106 15.52 9.86 -9.05
C LEU A 106 15.26 9.86 -10.57
N ILE A 107 14.08 9.42 -11.00
CA ILE A 107 13.70 9.44 -12.42
C ILE A 107 13.61 10.89 -12.92
N TRP A 108 12.98 11.78 -12.15
CA TRP A 108 12.88 13.19 -12.48
C TRP A 108 14.26 13.85 -12.61
N ARG A 109 15.14 13.66 -11.63
CA ARG A 109 16.51 14.20 -11.68
C ARG A 109 17.31 13.64 -12.84
N TYR A 110 17.13 12.35 -13.16
CA TYR A 110 17.76 11.74 -14.32
C TYR A 110 17.30 12.44 -15.60
N LEU A 111 15.99 12.61 -15.79
CA LEU A 111 15.42 13.26 -16.97
C LEU A 111 15.80 14.75 -17.10
N ASP A 112 15.78 15.48 -15.99
CA ASP A 112 16.16 16.90 -15.93
C ASP A 112 17.63 17.10 -16.27
N PHE A 113 18.51 16.22 -15.78
CA PHE A 113 19.95 16.22 -16.11
C PHE A 113 20.20 16.05 -17.62
N TRP A 114 19.34 15.31 -18.31
CA TRP A 114 19.43 15.11 -19.77
C TRP A 114 18.63 16.14 -20.58
N GLY A 115 18.04 17.15 -19.95
CA GLY A 115 17.24 18.20 -20.62
C GLY A 115 15.94 17.69 -21.25
N GLY A 116 15.47 16.50 -20.85
CA GLY A 116 14.26 15.89 -21.38
C GLY A 116 13.00 16.40 -20.66
N SER A 117 11.91 16.59 -21.41
CA SER A 117 10.59 16.74 -20.78
C SER A 117 10.17 15.43 -20.12
N ILE A 118 9.49 15.50 -18.96
CA ILE A 118 9.06 14.30 -18.24
C ILE A 118 8.07 13.52 -19.12
N PRO A 119 8.36 12.27 -19.51
CA PRO A 119 7.44 11.48 -20.31
C PRO A 119 6.15 11.24 -19.54
N ARG A 120 5.00 11.42 -20.23
CA ARG A 120 3.67 11.17 -19.65
C ARG A 120 3.56 9.76 -19.07
N GLY A 121 4.25 8.79 -19.67
CA GLY A 121 4.33 7.40 -19.19
C GLY A 121 4.86 7.30 -17.76
N THR A 122 5.92 8.03 -17.41
CA THR A 122 6.55 8.02 -16.07
C THR A 122 5.56 8.45 -14.98
N VAL A 123 4.76 9.47 -15.28
CA VAL A 123 3.73 10.00 -14.39
C VAL A 123 2.60 9.00 -14.19
N VAL A 124 2.14 8.38 -15.27
CA VAL A 124 1.07 7.36 -15.23
C VAL A 124 1.53 6.15 -14.42
N THR A 125 2.76 5.66 -14.62
CA THR A 125 3.33 4.61 -13.77
C THR A 125 3.38 5.04 -12.30
N THR A 126 3.85 6.25 -11.99
CA THR A 126 3.93 6.71 -10.60
C THR A 126 2.54 6.81 -9.96
N ALA A 127 1.54 7.31 -10.68
CA ALA A 127 0.16 7.37 -10.21
C ALA A 127 -0.42 5.96 -9.97
N MET A 128 -0.18 5.02 -10.89
CA MET A 128 -0.57 3.62 -10.73
C MET A 128 0.08 2.95 -9.52
N LEU A 129 1.27 3.40 -9.13
CA LEU A 129 1.99 2.90 -7.94
C LEU A 129 1.51 3.53 -6.62
N CYS A 130 0.94 4.73 -6.66
CA CYS A 130 0.26 5.31 -5.51
C CYS A 130 -1.02 4.53 -5.15
N VAL A 131 -1.67 3.87 -6.11
CA VAL A 131 -2.89 3.07 -5.90
C VAL A 131 -2.69 1.90 -4.90
N PRO A 132 -1.71 1.00 -5.05
CA PRO A 132 -1.45 -0.04 -4.08
C PRO A 132 -1.01 0.52 -2.71
N LEU A 133 -0.36 1.69 -2.67
CA LEU A 133 -0.07 2.38 -1.40
C LEU A 133 -1.36 2.80 -0.68
N ALA A 134 -2.28 3.43 -1.42
CA ALA A 134 -3.59 3.83 -0.91
C ALA A 134 -4.40 2.62 -0.46
N LEU A 135 -4.41 1.54 -1.26
CA LEU A 135 -5.09 0.28 -0.94
C LEU A 135 -4.51 -0.43 0.28
N SER A 136 -3.19 -0.36 0.48
CA SER A 136 -2.53 -0.92 1.69
C SER A 136 -3.03 -0.27 2.98
N GLY A 137 -3.50 0.97 2.89
CA GLY A 137 -4.14 1.71 3.97
C GLY A 137 -5.44 1.11 4.45
N VAL A 138 -6.28 0.70 3.51
CA VAL A 138 -7.68 0.36 3.78
C VAL A 138 -7.83 -0.99 4.49
N LEU A 139 -6.84 -1.86 4.31
CA LEU A 139 -6.79 -3.16 4.98
C LEU A 139 -6.36 -3.03 6.45
N ARG A 140 -5.95 -1.82 6.89
CA ARG A 140 -5.58 -1.60 8.27
C ARG A 140 -6.83 -1.65 9.15
N PRO A 141 -6.79 -2.42 10.25
CA PRO A 141 -7.94 -2.53 11.14
C PRO A 141 -8.31 -1.20 11.79
N THR A 142 -7.38 -0.25 11.87
CA THR A 142 -7.60 1.07 12.48
C THR A 142 -7.91 2.14 11.44
N ARG A 143 -9.01 2.88 11.67
CA ARG A 143 -9.42 4.05 10.85
C ARG A 143 -8.27 5.05 10.66
N ARG A 144 -7.45 5.25 11.70
CA ARG A 144 -6.26 6.13 11.65
C ARG A 144 -5.22 5.66 10.63
N GLY A 145 -4.98 4.36 10.54
CA GLY A 145 -4.02 3.78 9.59
C GLY A 145 -4.47 3.91 8.13
N ALA A 146 -5.77 3.78 7.89
CA ALA A 146 -6.37 4.00 6.57
C ALA A 146 -6.25 5.47 6.13
N ILE A 147 -6.62 6.41 7.01
CA ILE A 147 -6.50 7.85 6.74
C ILE A 147 -5.04 8.24 6.47
N LEU A 148 -4.11 7.74 7.28
CA LEU A 148 -2.69 8.03 7.10
C LEU A 148 -2.18 7.57 5.72
N SER A 149 -2.47 6.34 5.33
CA SER A 149 -1.93 5.79 4.08
C SER A 149 -2.57 6.44 2.85
N ALA A 150 -3.87 6.75 2.92
CA ALA A 150 -4.55 7.54 1.90
C ALA A 150 -3.94 8.95 1.80
N GLY A 151 -3.71 9.62 2.94
CA GLY A 151 -3.07 10.92 3.00
C GLY A 151 -1.65 10.91 2.44
N LEU A 152 -0.86 9.87 2.74
CA LEU A 152 0.48 9.69 2.17
C LEU A 152 0.43 9.44 0.66
N ALA A 153 -0.48 8.60 0.16
CA ALA A 153 -0.64 8.37 -1.27
C ALA A 153 -1.05 9.65 -2.01
N LEU A 154 -1.99 10.41 -1.45
CA LEU A 154 -2.38 11.72 -1.98
C LEU A 154 -1.24 12.74 -1.91
N GLY A 155 -0.45 12.73 -0.84
CA GLY A 155 0.72 13.60 -0.68
C GLY A 155 1.79 13.31 -1.72
N VAL A 156 2.12 12.03 -1.94
CA VAL A 156 3.06 11.61 -3.00
C VAL A 156 2.51 12.00 -4.38
N LEU A 157 1.22 11.76 -4.64
CA LEU A 157 0.61 12.14 -5.91
C LEU A 157 0.61 13.66 -6.11
N GLY A 158 0.31 14.44 -5.08
CA GLY A 158 0.35 15.90 -5.10
C GLY A 158 1.76 16.44 -5.33
N PHE A 159 2.76 15.83 -4.70
CA PHE A 159 4.18 16.12 -4.96
C PHE A 159 4.57 15.82 -6.41
N VAL A 160 4.19 14.65 -6.93
CA VAL A 160 4.44 14.29 -8.34
C VAL A 160 3.77 15.28 -9.28
N ALA A 161 2.52 15.63 -9.00
CA ALA A 161 1.74 16.55 -9.81
C ALA A 161 2.31 17.97 -9.85
N SER A 162 2.78 18.48 -8.70
CA SER A 162 3.37 19.82 -8.60
C SER A 162 4.73 19.88 -9.30
N VAL A 163 5.58 18.87 -9.12
CA VAL A 163 6.90 18.80 -9.76
C VAL A 163 6.78 18.58 -11.26
N ALA A 164 5.91 17.66 -11.70
CA ALA A 164 5.74 17.35 -13.11
C ALA A 164 4.85 18.33 -13.89
N ARG A 165 4.29 19.35 -13.22
CA ARG A 165 3.37 20.35 -13.82
C ARG A 165 2.26 19.70 -14.65
N LEU A 166 1.62 18.68 -14.08
CA LEU A 166 0.65 17.88 -14.81
C LEU A 166 -0.57 18.70 -15.21
N HIS A 167 -1.13 18.37 -16.38
CA HIS A 167 -2.41 18.92 -16.77
C HIS A 167 -3.49 18.54 -15.74
N PRO A 168 -4.38 19.46 -15.33
CA PRO A 168 -5.35 19.23 -14.25
C PRO A 168 -6.21 17.97 -14.44
N VAL A 169 -6.49 17.60 -15.69
CA VAL A 169 -7.23 16.37 -16.05
C VAL A 169 -6.54 15.10 -15.54
N TYR A 170 -5.22 14.99 -15.66
CA TYR A 170 -4.49 13.81 -15.19
C TYR A 170 -4.44 13.75 -13.66
N ILE A 171 -4.33 14.92 -13.01
CA ILE A 171 -4.40 15.02 -11.55
C ILE A 171 -5.78 14.57 -11.08
N GLY A 172 -6.85 15.08 -11.70
CA GLY A 172 -8.23 14.69 -11.40
C GLY A 172 -8.48 13.20 -11.60
N ALA A 173 -8.00 12.61 -12.70
CA ALA A 173 -8.12 11.19 -12.97
C ALA A 173 -7.39 10.34 -11.92
N ALA A 174 -6.14 10.68 -11.58
CA ALA A 174 -5.37 9.95 -10.58
C ALA A 174 -5.97 10.07 -9.17
N LEU A 175 -6.44 11.26 -8.79
CA LEU A 175 -7.17 11.48 -7.53
C LEU A 175 -8.45 10.66 -7.49
N ALA A 176 -9.21 10.61 -8.60
CA ALA A 176 -10.42 9.82 -8.70
C ALA A 176 -10.12 8.32 -8.59
N THR A 177 -9.07 7.81 -9.25
CA THR A 177 -8.65 6.41 -9.13
C THR A 177 -8.27 6.05 -7.69
N VAL A 178 -7.48 6.89 -7.02
CA VAL A 178 -7.09 6.68 -5.62
C VAL A 178 -8.29 6.73 -4.69
N ALA A 179 -9.22 7.68 -4.90
CA ALA A 179 -10.44 7.80 -4.12
C ALA A 179 -11.39 6.61 -4.32
N LEU A 180 -11.57 6.15 -5.56
CA LEU A 180 -12.38 4.97 -5.88
C LEU A 180 -11.77 3.70 -5.28
N ALA A 181 -10.45 3.52 -5.42
CA ALA A 181 -9.75 2.39 -4.82
C ALA A 181 -9.89 2.40 -3.28
N ALA A 182 -9.77 3.57 -2.65
CA ALA A 182 -9.98 3.72 -1.22
C ALA A 182 -11.42 3.41 -0.80
N GLY A 183 -12.41 3.90 -1.56
CA GLY A 183 -13.84 3.66 -1.35
C GLY A 183 -14.21 2.19 -1.44
N LEU A 184 -13.85 1.53 -2.55
CA LEU A 184 -14.09 0.10 -2.77
C LEU A 184 -13.48 -0.76 -1.67
N ALA A 185 -12.24 -0.45 -1.27
CA ALA A 185 -11.61 -1.20 -0.22
C ALA A 185 -12.30 -0.99 1.14
N MET A 186 -12.86 0.19 1.42
CA MET A 186 -13.59 0.46 2.66
C MET A 186 -14.91 -0.30 2.72
N GLU A 187 -15.58 -0.41 1.57
CA GLU A 187 -16.79 -1.20 1.39
C GLU A 187 -16.50 -2.68 1.65
N ILE A 188 -15.47 -3.25 1.02
CA ILE A 188 -15.03 -4.64 1.25
C ILE A 188 -14.70 -4.89 2.73
N ALA A 189 -13.99 -3.95 3.38
CA ALA A 189 -13.66 -4.03 4.79
C ALA A 189 -14.91 -3.94 5.70
N SER A 190 -15.95 -3.21 5.30
CA SER A 190 -17.21 -3.15 6.02
C SER A 190 -18.04 -4.43 5.86
N ALA A 191 -18.13 -4.98 4.64
CA ALA A 191 -18.83 -6.22 4.34
C ALA A 191 -18.21 -7.40 5.10
N ALA A 192 -16.88 -7.52 5.10
CA ALA A 192 -16.16 -8.57 5.82
C ALA A 192 -16.39 -8.54 7.35
N ARG A 193 -16.68 -7.36 7.93
CA ARG A 193 -16.99 -7.21 9.37
C ARG A 193 -18.44 -7.57 9.71
N GLN A 194 -19.34 -7.62 8.74
CA GLN A 194 -20.75 -7.94 8.96
C GLN A 194 -21.01 -9.46 8.95
N VAL A 195 -20.23 -10.24 8.19
CA VAL A 195 -20.38 -11.70 8.08
C VAL A 195 -20.30 -12.44 9.44
N PRO A 196 -19.35 -12.13 10.36
CA PRO A 196 -19.28 -12.79 11.66
C PRO A 196 -20.46 -12.46 12.57
N ARG A 197 -21.09 -11.28 12.40
CA ARG A 197 -22.22 -10.82 13.22
C ARG A 197 -23.52 -11.55 12.90
N GLN A 198 -23.71 -11.98 11.65
CA GLN A 198 -24.91 -12.71 11.24
C GLN A 198 -24.84 -14.21 11.55
N ALA A 199 -23.63 -14.78 11.63
CA ALA A 199 -23.44 -16.19 12.00
C ALA A 199 -23.68 -16.48 13.50
N GLY A 200 -23.72 -15.45 14.34
CA GLY A 200 -23.84 -15.57 15.80
C GLY A 200 -25.22 -15.26 16.38
N THR A 201 -26.21 -14.88 15.57
CA THR A 201 -27.60 -14.76 16.05
C THR A 201 -28.21 -16.15 16.13
N PRO A 202 -28.45 -16.71 17.34
CA PRO A 202 -29.19 -17.95 17.45
C PRO A 202 -30.59 -17.66 16.89
N ARG A 203 -30.99 -18.42 15.86
CA ARG A 203 -32.40 -18.49 15.48
C ARG A 203 -33.13 -19.09 16.68
N HIS A 204 -33.76 -18.24 17.48
CA HIS A 204 -34.87 -18.66 18.32
C HIS A 204 -36.05 -18.89 17.38
N ASP A 205 -36.01 -20.03 16.69
CA ASP A 205 -37.20 -20.57 16.07
C ASP A 205 -38.05 -21.13 17.22
N ALA A 206 -39.22 -20.52 17.37
CA ALA A 206 -40.26 -20.83 18.35
C ALA A 206 -41.05 -22.09 17.96
#